data_AF-A0A4P7WUM3-F1
#
_entry.id   AF-A0A4P7WUM3-F1
#
_cell.length_a   1.000
_cell.length_b   1.000
_cell.length_c   1.000
_cell.angle_alpha   90.00
_cell.angle_beta   90.00
_cell.angle_gamma   90.00
#
_symmetry.space_group_name_H-M   'P 1'
#
loop_
_entity.id
_entity.type
_entity.pdbx_description
1 polymer ?
#
loop_
_entity_poly.entity_id
_entity_poly.type
_entity_poly.pdbx_seq_one_letter_code
_entity_poly.pdbx_strand_id
1 'polypeptide(L)'
;MKKLIILCIVLITNTVLFAQNLNQFDANGQRHGQWKKNFTKTKVVRYEGAFDHGKEIGTFKFYKNIDNKPVLTATKIFNNDNELAEVVFFASTGKKISEGRMRGRNHIGKWVIFHNKSDQVMTEELYNDKGTLEGQRLVYYLNGQVAEDAQYQDGLLHGESKWYAENGTLLKSATFKLDKFDGAYKTYNKEGVIATEGQYRDDVKCCVWKRYKTGKLVEEKDLDKKG
;
A
#
# COMPACT_ATOMS: atom_id res chain seq x y z
N MET A 1 -6.68 46.24 50.56
CA MET A 1 -5.91 45.14 49.93
C MET A 1 -6.05 43.88 50.78
N LYS A 2 -6.99 42.98 50.44
CA LYS A 2 -7.15 41.69 51.12
C LYS A 2 -6.55 40.60 50.22
N LYS A 3 -5.50 39.93 50.69
CA LYS A 3 -4.86 38.81 49.97
C LYS A 3 -5.77 37.58 50.09
N LEU A 4 -6.27 37.10 48.95
CA LEU A 4 -7.02 35.86 48.84
C LEU A 4 -6.01 34.71 48.74
N ILE A 5 -5.94 33.86 49.76
CA ILE A 5 -5.13 32.63 49.73
C ILE A 5 -5.99 31.55 49.05
N ILE A 6 -5.64 31.19 47.82
CA ILE A 6 -6.25 30.07 47.11
C ILE A 6 -5.55 28.79 47.60
N LEU A 7 -6.27 28.01 48.40
CA LEU A 7 -5.85 26.68 48.83
C LEU A 7 -6.12 25.70 47.66
N CYS A 8 -5.08 25.39 46.88
CA CYS A 8 -5.15 24.33 45.88
C CYS A 8 -5.22 22.96 46.57
N ILE A 9 -6.43 22.39 46.63
CA ILE A 9 -6.64 20.99 47.00
C ILE A 9 -6.21 20.13 45.81
N VAL A 10 -5.03 19.52 45.91
CA VAL A 10 -4.58 18.50 44.96
C VAL A 10 -5.38 17.23 45.24
N LEU A 11 -6.38 16.95 44.43
CA LEU A 11 -7.12 15.69 44.46
C LEU A 11 -6.21 14.59 43.88
N ILE A 12 -5.54 13.84 44.74
CA ILE A 12 -4.79 12.64 44.34
C ILE A 12 -5.84 11.55 44.08
N THR A 13 -6.27 11.39 42.83
CA THR A 13 -7.07 10.23 42.44
C THR A 13 -6.16 9.01 42.41
N ASN A 14 -6.29 8.15 43.41
CA ASN A 14 -5.71 6.81 43.39
C ASN A 14 -6.40 6.00 42.27
N THR A 15 -5.80 5.99 41.08
CA THR A 15 -6.15 4.98 40.08
C THR A 15 -5.54 3.66 40.55
N VAL A 16 -6.36 2.85 41.21
CA VAL A 16 -6.03 1.44 41.46
C VAL A 16 -5.94 0.78 40.08
N LEU A 17 -4.73 0.61 39.57
CA LEU A 17 -4.45 -0.20 38.40
C LEU A 17 -4.71 -1.66 38.80
N PHE A 18 -5.96 -2.12 38.66
CA PHE A 18 -6.24 -3.54 38.70
C PHE A 18 -5.44 -4.21 37.58
N ALA A 19 -4.59 -5.17 37.94
CA ALA A 19 -3.92 -6.02 36.96
C ALA A 19 -5.01 -6.67 36.10
N GLN A 20 -5.11 -6.26 34.83
CA GLN A 20 -6.04 -6.88 33.91
C GLN A 20 -5.58 -8.32 33.67
N ASN A 21 -6.42 -9.29 34.03
CA ASN A 21 -6.17 -10.69 33.72
C ASN A 21 -6.03 -10.85 32.20
N LEU A 22 -4.96 -11.49 31.76
CA LEU A 22 -4.72 -11.75 30.34
C LEU A 22 -5.45 -13.01 29.88
N ASN A 23 -5.79 -13.06 28.59
CA ASN A 23 -6.32 -14.23 27.90
C ASN A 23 -7.62 -14.77 28.55
N GLN A 24 -8.54 -13.86 28.87
CA GLN A 24 -9.82 -14.22 29.49
C GLN A 24 -10.89 -14.50 28.43
N PHE A 25 -11.90 -15.26 28.84
CA PHE A 25 -13.10 -15.52 28.07
C PHE A 25 -14.31 -14.90 28.77
N ASP A 26 -15.30 -14.47 28.00
CA ASP A 26 -16.60 -14.05 28.52
C ASP A 26 -17.50 -15.24 28.88
N ALA A 27 -18.71 -14.96 29.35
CA ALA A 27 -19.69 -15.97 29.74
C ALA A 27 -20.10 -16.92 28.60
N ASN A 28 -19.91 -16.51 27.34
CA ASN A 28 -20.21 -17.31 26.15
C ASN A 28 -18.99 -18.09 25.65
N GLY A 29 -17.85 -18.03 26.36
CA GLY A 29 -16.60 -18.66 25.96
C GLY A 29 -15.89 -17.94 24.80
N GLN A 30 -16.24 -16.68 24.51
CA GLN A 30 -15.55 -15.87 23.50
C GLN A 30 -14.40 -15.08 24.14
N ARG A 31 -13.37 -14.76 23.37
CA ARG A 31 -12.20 -14.02 23.87
C ARG A 31 -12.62 -12.63 24.34
N HIS A 32 -12.22 -12.23 25.54
CA HIS A 32 -12.55 -10.92 26.10
C HIS A 32 -11.37 -10.32 26.86
N GLY A 33 -11.21 -9.00 26.79
CA GLY A 33 -10.14 -8.24 27.46
C GLY A 33 -8.79 -8.32 26.76
N GLN A 34 -7.71 -8.14 27.51
CA GLN A 34 -6.34 -8.12 26.98
C GLN A 34 -5.84 -9.53 26.69
N TRP A 35 -5.19 -9.69 25.54
CA TRP A 35 -4.68 -10.97 25.05
C TRP A 35 -3.21 -10.87 24.69
N LYS A 36 -2.46 -11.92 25.03
CA LYS A 36 -1.04 -12.10 24.73
C LYS A 36 -0.76 -13.56 24.45
N LYS A 37 -0.23 -13.85 23.26
CA LYS A 37 0.18 -15.20 22.86
C LYS A 37 1.66 -15.23 22.54
N ASN A 38 2.35 -16.24 23.07
CA ASN A 38 3.77 -16.48 22.80
C ASN A 38 3.98 -17.49 21.67
N PHE A 39 5.19 -17.51 21.09
CA PHE A 39 5.62 -18.60 20.22
C PHE A 39 5.75 -19.91 21.00
N THR A 40 5.37 -21.02 20.37
CA THR A 40 5.37 -22.36 20.96
C THR A 40 6.71 -22.69 21.61
N LYS A 41 6.69 -23.17 22.87
CA LYS A 41 7.89 -23.50 23.67
C LYS A 41 8.85 -22.33 23.93
N THR A 42 8.40 -21.09 23.80
CA THR A 42 9.21 -19.90 24.11
C THR A 42 8.45 -18.92 25.01
N LYS A 43 9.18 -17.96 25.58
CA LYS A 43 8.60 -16.78 26.25
C LYS A 43 8.44 -15.58 25.30
N VAL A 44 8.76 -15.76 24.03
CA VAL A 44 8.74 -14.68 23.04
C VAL A 44 7.30 -14.42 22.61
N VAL A 45 6.85 -13.17 22.76
CA VAL A 45 5.51 -12.75 22.33
C VAL A 45 5.39 -12.87 20.82
N ARG A 46 4.30 -13.47 20.35
CA ARG A 46 3.92 -13.59 18.93
C ARG A 46 2.90 -12.52 18.56
N TYR A 47 1.91 -12.28 19.42
CA TYR A 47 1.02 -11.14 19.30
C TYR A 47 0.47 -10.70 20.65
N GLU A 48 0.04 -9.45 20.72
CA GLU A 48 -0.77 -8.90 21.80
C GLU A 48 -1.83 -7.94 21.24
N GLY A 49 -2.96 -7.81 21.93
CA GLY A 49 -4.09 -6.97 21.53
C GLY A 49 -5.29 -7.19 22.45
N ALA A 50 -6.43 -6.58 22.15
CA ALA A 50 -7.64 -6.69 22.96
C ALA A 50 -8.81 -7.28 22.18
N PHE A 51 -9.66 -8.03 22.88
CA PHE A 51 -10.90 -8.56 22.34
C PHE A 51 -12.09 -8.04 23.14
N ASP A 52 -13.19 -7.82 22.43
CA ASP A 52 -14.50 -7.56 23.01
C ASP A 52 -15.50 -8.57 22.42
N HIS A 53 -15.93 -9.53 23.25
CA HIS A 53 -16.84 -10.62 22.87
C HIS A 53 -16.42 -11.36 21.58
N GLY A 54 -15.13 -11.71 21.51
CA GLY A 54 -14.52 -12.41 20.38
C GLY A 54 -14.05 -11.51 19.23
N LYS A 55 -14.47 -10.24 19.18
CA LYS A 55 -14.09 -9.26 18.15
C LYS A 55 -12.78 -8.56 18.51
N GLU A 56 -11.85 -8.46 17.58
CA GLU A 56 -10.64 -7.64 17.75
C GLU A 56 -11.02 -6.15 17.94
N ILE A 57 -10.46 -5.52 18.97
CA ILE A 57 -10.63 -4.08 19.24
C ILE A 57 -9.30 -3.40 19.49
N GLY A 58 -9.21 -2.12 19.12
CA GLY A 58 -8.02 -1.30 19.33
C GLY A 58 -6.81 -1.84 18.55
N THR A 59 -5.63 -1.73 19.15
CA THR A 59 -4.37 -2.04 18.46
C THR A 59 -3.89 -3.44 18.77
N PHE A 60 -3.74 -4.26 17.73
CA PHE A 60 -2.97 -5.49 17.75
C PHE A 60 -1.54 -5.24 17.29
N LYS A 61 -0.58 -5.85 18.00
CA LYS A 61 0.83 -5.89 17.63
C LYS A 61 1.24 -7.33 17.33
N PHE A 62 1.95 -7.51 16.23
CA PHE A 62 2.43 -8.81 15.77
C PHE A 62 3.94 -8.81 15.68
N TYR A 63 4.56 -9.89 16.16
CA TYR A 63 6.01 -10.00 16.29
C TYR A 63 6.54 -11.25 15.59
N LYS A 64 7.78 -11.16 15.11
CA LYS A 64 8.63 -12.32 14.78
C LYS A 64 9.58 -12.62 15.95
N ASN A 65 9.94 -13.88 16.11
CA ASN A 65 11.01 -14.28 17.00
C ASN A 65 12.34 -14.22 16.25
N ILE A 66 13.22 -13.29 16.61
CA ILE A 66 14.58 -13.16 16.07
C ILE A 66 15.53 -13.22 17.26
N ASP A 67 16.43 -14.21 17.29
CA ASP A 67 17.38 -14.43 18.38
C ASP A 67 16.74 -14.42 19.79
N ASN A 68 15.61 -15.12 19.91
CA ASN A 68 14.80 -15.20 21.13
C ASN A 68 14.27 -13.84 21.62
N LYS A 69 14.13 -12.86 20.72
CA LYS A 69 13.57 -11.53 20.99
C LYS A 69 12.35 -11.26 20.10
N PRO A 70 11.30 -10.62 20.65
CA PRO A 70 10.13 -10.22 19.87
C PRO A 70 10.47 -8.98 19.05
N VAL A 71 10.46 -9.11 17.73
CA VAL A 71 10.66 -8.01 16.79
C VAL A 71 9.33 -7.65 16.15
N LEU A 72 8.85 -6.42 16.35
CA LEU A 72 7.57 -5.95 15.82
C LEU A 72 7.59 -5.96 14.29
N THR A 73 6.61 -6.58 13.67
CA THR A 73 6.50 -6.66 12.20
C THR A 73 5.20 -6.13 11.64
N ALA A 74 4.16 -6.01 12.47
CA ALA A 74 2.91 -5.37 12.05
C ALA A 74 2.12 -4.79 13.22
N THR A 75 1.39 -3.72 12.96
CA THR A 75 0.29 -3.24 13.80
C THR A 75 -1.01 -3.29 13.02
N LYS A 76 -2.10 -3.68 13.67
CA LYS A 76 -3.46 -3.61 13.13
C LYS A 76 -4.34 -2.83 14.10
N ILE A 77 -4.98 -1.77 13.64
CA ILE A 77 -5.89 -0.95 14.44
C ILE A 77 -7.31 -1.23 13.97
N PHE A 78 -8.12 -1.78 14.88
CA PHE A 78 -9.53 -2.07 14.64
C PHE A 78 -10.38 -0.97 15.29
N ASN A 79 -11.10 -0.23 14.46
CA ASN A 79 -12.06 0.78 14.89
C ASN A 79 -13.45 0.14 15.08
N ASN A 80 -14.31 0.75 15.89
CA ASN A 80 -15.59 0.16 16.32
C ASN A 80 -16.50 -0.26 15.14
N ASP A 81 -16.39 0.42 14.00
CA ASP A 81 -17.38 0.38 12.92
C ASP A 81 -17.08 -0.55 11.74
N ASN A 82 -15.99 -1.31 11.70
CA ASN A 82 -15.76 -2.15 10.51
C ASN A 82 -14.85 -3.37 10.73
N GLU A 83 -15.07 -4.40 9.92
CA GLU A 83 -14.15 -5.54 9.68
C GLU A 83 -12.80 -5.10 9.05
N LEU A 84 -12.61 -3.79 8.86
CA LEU A 84 -11.41 -3.19 8.30
C LEU A 84 -10.47 -2.79 9.41
N ALA A 85 -9.23 -3.25 9.32
CA ALA A 85 -8.13 -2.78 10.14
C ALA A 85 -7.28 -1.78 9.35
N GLU A 86 -6.84 -0.71 10.00
CA GLU A 86 -5.68 0.05 9.52
C GLU A 86 -4.42 -0.73 9.87
N VAL A 87 -3.56 -0.97 8.90
CA VAL A 87 -2.41 -1.87 9.03
C VAL A 87 -1.13 -1.16 8.64
N VAL A 88 -0.10 -1.37 9.43
CA VAL A 88 1.27 -0.94 9.13
C VAL A 88 2.18 -2.14 9.26
N PHE A 89 3.01 -2.40 8.24
CA PHE A 89 4.05 -3.41 8.26
C PHE A 89 5.42 -2.78 8.47
N PHE A 90 6.27 -3.48 9.23
CA PHE A 90 7.61 -3.02 9.61
C PHE A 90 8.68 -4.03 9.22
N ALA A 91 9.84 -3.52 8.82
CA ALA A 91 11.08 -4.29 8.72
C ALA A 91 11.55 -4.71 10.12
N SER A 92 12.47 -5.67 10.18
CA SER A 92 13.10 -6.08 11.45
C SER A 92 13.85 -4.94 12.15
N THR A 93 14.24 -3.90 11.39
CA THR A 93 14.84 -2.66 11.90
C THR A 93 13.83 -1.69 12.52
N GLY A 94 12.52 -1.96 12.42
CA GLY A 94 11.45 -1.07 12.83
C GLY A 94 11.03 -0.04 11.78
N LYS A 95 11.68 0.01 10.62
CA LYS A 95 11.29 0.91 9.51
C LYS A 95 9.98 0.45 8.88
N LYS A 96 9.08 1.40 8.58
CA LYS A 96 7.82 1.12 7.86
C LYS A 96 8.12 0.59 6.45
N ILE A 97 7.44 -0.47 6.05
CA ILE A 97 7.52 -1.08 4.71
C ILE A 97 6.29 -0.72 3.89
N SER A 98 5.11 -0.83 4.49
CA SER A 98 3.85 -0.53 3.82
C SER A 98 2.75 -0.26 4.83
N GLU A 99 1.70 0.42 4.36
CA GLU A 99 0.51 0.68 5.14
C GLU A 99 -0.74 0.77 4.27
N GLY A 100 -1.89 0.61 4.90
CA GLY A 100 -3.20 0.77 4.26
C GLY A 100 -4.27 0.08 5.07
N ARG A 101 -5.42 -0.20 4.45
CA ARG A 101 -6.54 -0.87 5.11
C ARG A 101 -6.61 -2.33 4.68
N MET A 102 -7.01 -3.22 5.60
CA MET A 102 -7.19 -4.64 5.31
C MET A 102 -8.52 -5.17 5.84
N ARG A 103 -9.19 -6.00 5.04
CA ARG A 103 -10.27 -6.90 5.48
C ARG A 103 -9.70 -8.32 5.54
N GLY A 104 -9.50 -8.85 6.74
CA GLY A 104 -8.81 -10.14 6.92
C GLY A 104 -7.38 -10.14 6.36
N ARG A 105 -7.19 -10.79 5.20
CA ARG A 105 -5.91 -10.86 4.47
C ARG A 105 -5.86 -9.96 3.23
N ASN A 106 -6.98 -9.35 2.84
CA ASN A 106 -7.09 -8.60 1.59
C ASN A 106 -6.83 -7.12 1.85
N HIS A 107 -6.05 -6.47 0.99
CA HIS A 107 -5.90 -5.01 0.98
C HIS A 107 -7.19 -4.36 0.47
N ILE A 108 -7.57 -3.21 1.01
CA ILE A 108 -8.83 -2.52 0.66
C ILE A 108 -8.53 -1.03 0.46
N GLY A 109 -8.96 -0.48 -0.67
CA GLY A 109 -8.70 0.91 -1.03
C GLY A 109 -7.22 1.16 -1.27
N LYS A 110 -6.73 2.32 -0.82
CA LYS A 110 -5.34 2.72 -1.02
C LYS A 110 -4.38 1.93 -0.14
N TRP A 111 -3.36 1.37 -0.77
CA TRP A 111 -2.21 0.73 -0.15
C TRP A 111 -0.95 1.47 -0.56
N VAL A 112 -0.08 1.75 0.40
CA VAL A 112 1.14 2.54 0.21
C VAL A 112 2.34 1.68 0.59
N ILE A 113 3.35 1.65 -0.27
CA ILE A 113 4.60 0.93 -0.06
C ILE A 113 5.74 1.95 -0.07
N PHE A 114 6.66 1.85 0.87
CA PHE A 114 7.76 2.79 1.06
C PHE A 114 9.08 2.24 0.49
N HIS A 115 9.94 3.16 0.06
CA HIS A 115 11.31 2.84 -0.33
C HIS A 115 12.10 2.28 0.85
N ASN A 116 12.98 1.31 0.59
CA ASN A 116 13.80 0.70 1.62
C ASN A 116 14.62 1.75 2.37
N LYS A 117 14.62 1.69 3.71
CA LYS A 117 15.33 2.63 4.60
C LYS A 117 14.93 4.11 4.43
N SER A 118 13.81 4.40 3.75
CA SER A 118 13.31 5.77 3.51
C SER A 118 11.84 5.89 3.91
N ASP A 119 11.38 7.11 4.20
CA ASP A 119 9.94 7.40 4.38
C ASP A 119 9.29 7.85 3.06
N GLN A 120 10.04 7.87 1.96
CA GLN A 120 9.52 8.20 0.64
C GLN A 120 8.65 7.05 0.11
N VAL A 121 7.51 7.41 -0.46
CA VAL A 121 6.60 6.47 -1.12
C VAL A 121 7.27 5.88 -2.36
N MET A 122 7.21 4.57 -2.52
CA MET A 122 7.67 3.83 -3.68
C MET A 122 6.51 3.44 -4.59
N THR A 123 5.38 3.04 -4.01
CA THR A 123 4.22 2.59 -4.76
C THR A 123 2.94 2.96 -4.04
N GLU A 124 1.95 3.44 -4.80
CA GLU A 124 0.57 3.55 -4.37
C GLU A 124 -0.29 2.63 -5.24
N GLU A 125 -1.10 1.80 -4.61
CA GLU A 125 -1.99 0.83 -5.24
C GLU A 125 -3.41 1.03 -4.73
N LEU A 126 -4.40 0.85 -5.61
CA LEU A 126 -5.81 0.89 -5.26
C LEU A 126 -6.43 -0.50 -5.38
N TYR A 127 -7.17 -0.92 -4.36
CA TYR A 127 -7.85 -2.21 -4.31
C TYR A 127 -9.35 -2.05 -4.09
N ASN A 128 -10.15 -2.89 -4.74
CA ASN A 128 -11.59 -2.97 -4.49
C ASN A 128 -11.93 -3.76 -3.20
N ASP A 129 -13.22 -3.87 -2.89
CA ASP A 129 -13.69 -4.56 -1.68
C ASP A 129 -13.39 -6.07 -1.62
N LYS A 130 -13.00 -6.67 -2.75
CA LYS A 130 -12.60 -8.08 -2.82
C LYS A 130 -11.10 -8.26 -2.64
N GLY A 131 -10.32 -7.18 -2.61
CA GLY A 131 -8.85 -7.22 -2.54
C GLY A 131 -8.17 -7.36 -3.88
N THR A 132 -8.86 -7.04 -4.97
CA THR A 132 -8.31 -7.05 -6.33
C THR A 132 -7.89 -5.63 -6.71
N LEU A 133 -6.74 -5.47 -7.39
CA LEU A 133 -6.29 -4.16 -7.89
C LEU A 133 -7.34 -3.55 -8.82
N GLU A 134 -7.72 -2.31 -8.55
CA GLU A 134 -8.78 -1.59 -9.25
C GLU A 134 -8.48 -0.09 -9.24
N GLY A 135 -8.34 0.50 -10.43
CA GLY A 135 -7.99 1.90 -10.63
C GLY A 135 -6.49 2.15 -10.76
N GLN A 136 -6.07 3.34 -10.33
CA GLN A 136 -4.72 3.82 -10.55
C GLN A 136 -3.68 3.10 -9.66
N ARG A 137 -2.53 2.78 -10.28
CA ARG A 137 -1.29 2.37 -9.62
C ARG A 137 -0.19 3.34 -10.01
N LEU A 138 0.47 3.92 -8.99
CA LEU A 138 1.59 4.84 -9.17
C LEU A 138 2.86 4.21 -8.60
N VAL A 139 3.96 4.31 -9.33
CA VAL A 139 5.31 3.99 -8.84
C VAL A 139 6.13 5.26 -8.87
N TYR A 140 6.96 5.47 -7.85
CA TYR A 140 7.75 6.67 -7.68
C TYR A 140 9.24 6.34 -7.58
N TYR A 141 10.05 7.21 -8.18
CA TYR A 141 11.47 7.31 -7.88
C TYR A 141 11.69 7.77 -6.44
N LEU A 142 12.91 7.58 -5.92
CA LEU A 142 13.26 7.98 -4.55
C LEU A 142 13.13 9.51 -4.34
N ASN A 143 13.27 10.29 -5.40
CA ASN A 143 13.09 11.74 -5.39
C ASN A 143 11.61 12.20 -5.37
N GLY A 144 10.66 11.25 -5.35
CA GLY A 144 9.21 11.52 -5.32
C GLY A 144 8.58 11.76 -6.70
N GLN A 145 9.35 11.74 -7.79
CA GLN A 145 8.79 11.83 -9.14
C GLN A 145 8.16 10.51 -9.57
N VAL A 146 7.07 10.57 -10.32
CA VAL A 146 6.38 9.39 -10.84
C VAL A 146 7.28 8.70 -11.86
N ALA A 147 7.53 7.41 -11.66
CA ALA A 147 8.21 6.53 -12.60
C ALA A 147 7.22 5.80 -13.51
N GLU A 148 6.05 5.44 -12.97
CA GLU A 148 4.98 4.73 -13.66
C GLU A 148 3.61 5.21 -13.17
N ASP A 149 2.70 5.45 -14.10
CA ASP A 149 1.27 5.67 -13.86
C ASP A 149 0.50 4.68 -14.72
N ALA A 150 -0.16 3.71 -14.09
CA ALA A 150 -0.87 2.63 -14.75
C ALA A 150 -2.29 2.50 -14.22
N GLN A 151 -3.20 2.04 -15.07
CA GLN A 151 -4.59 1.80 -14.73
C GLN A 151 -4.87 0.30 -14.71
N TYR A 152 -5.57 -0.15 -13.67
CA TYR A 152 -5.98 -1.53 -13.47
C TYR A 152 -7.50 -1.65 -13.42
N GLN A 153 -8.02 -2.74 -13.95
CA GLN A 153 -9.41 -3.16 -13.80
C GLN A 153 -9.43 -4.67 -13.58
N ASP A 154 -10.13 -5.12 -12.53
CA ASP A 154 -10.21 -6.55 -12.15
C ASP A 154 -8.84 -7.23 -12.03
N GLY A 155 -7.82 -6.48 -11.59
CA GLY A 155 -6.46 -6.99 -11.38
C GLY A 155 -5.58 -7.03 -12.63
N LEU A 156 -6.10 -6.60 -13.78
CA LEU A 156 -5.39 -6.57 -15.06
C LEU A 156 -5.15 -5.12 -15.49
N LEU A 157 -4.05 -4.86 -16.19
CA LEU A 157 -3.82 -3.56 -16.84
C LEU A 157 -4.93 -3.28 -17.84
N HIS A 158 -5.54 -2.10 -17.69
CA HIS A 158 -6.65 -1.66 -18.51
C HIS A 158 -6.67 -0.13 -18.61
N GLY A 159 -6.60 0.41 -19.82
CA GLY A 159 -6.49 1.84 -20.09
C GLY A 159 -5.05 2.28 -20.38
N GLU A 160 -4.78 3.57 -20.22
CA GLU A 160 -3.48 4.16 -20.53
C GLU A 160 -2.48 3.94 -19.38
N SER A 161 -1.27 3.48 -19.71
CA SER A 161 -0.11 3.48 -18.81
C SER A 161 1.00 4.36 -19.36
N LYS A 162 1.70 5.06 -18.47
CA LYS A 162 2.80 5.98 -18.77
C LYS A 162 4.02 5.63 -17.93
N TRP A 163 5.20 5.75 -18.53
CA TRP A 163 6.47 5.59 -17.84
C TRP A 163 7.33 6.82 -18.07
N TYR A 164 7.97 7.30 -17.02
CA TYR A 164 8.73 8.53 -17.00
C TYR A 164 10.16 8.24 -16.55
N ALA A 165 11.09 9.11 -16.94
CA ALA A 165 12.44 9.15 -16.39
C ALA A 165 12.42 9.86 -15.03
N GLU A 166 13.53 9.74 -14.28
CA GLU A 166 13.69 10.33 -12.95
C GLU A 166 13.62 11.87 -12.92
N ASN A 167 13.78 12.53 -14.07
CA ASN A 167 13.61 13.97 -14.26
C ASN A 167 12.19 14.37 -14.73
N GLY A 168 11.25 13.41 -14.81
CA GLY A 168 9.87 13.64 -15.21
C GLY A 168 9.62 13.59 -16.71
N THR A 169 10.65 13.37 -17.53
CA THR A 169 10.47 13.21 -18.98
C THR A 169 9.66 11.94 -19.26
N LEU A 170 8.53 12.07 -19.97
CA LEU A 170 7.77 10.92 -20.45
C LEU A 170 8.64 10.11 -21.42
N LEU A 171 8.81 8.82 -21.16
CA LEU A 171 9.61 7.90 -21.98
C LEU A 171 8.73 7.04 -22.89
N LYS A 172 7.56 6.65 -22.38
CA LYS A 172 6.65 5.72 -23.06
C LYS A 172 5.22 5.93 -22.59
N SER A 173 4.27 5.78 -23.50
CA SER A 173 2.87 5.53 -23.15
C SER A 173 2.31 4.38 -23.98
N ALA A 174 1.41 3.60 -23.38
CA ALA A 174 0.76 2.48 -24.04
C ALA A 174 -0.66 2.28 -23.51
N THR A 175 -1.57 1.86 -24.39
CA THR A 175 -2.93 1.49 -24.01
C THR A 175 -3.01 -0.03 -23.83
N PHE A 176 -3.64 -0.45 -22.74
CA PHE A 176 -3.86 -1.85 -22.42
C PHE A 176 -5.35 -2.20 -22.38
N LYS A 177 -5.64 -3.45 -22.71
CA LYS A 177 -6.93 -4.08 -22.47
C LYS A 177 -6.67 -5.50 -22.00
N LEU A 178 -6.99 -5.77 -20.74
CA LEU A 178 -6.83 -7.10 -20.13
C LEU A 178 -5.38 -7.61 -20.26
N ASP A 179 -4.42 -6.80 -19.77
CA ASP A 179 -2.97 -7.03 -19.81
C ASP A 179 -2.29 -7.02 -21.20
N LYS A 180 -3.05 -6.90 -22.28
CA LYS A 180 -2.50 -6.84 -23.63
C LYS A 180 -2.38 -5.41 -24.12
N PHE A 181 -1.34 -5.11 -24.91
CA PHE A 181 -1.31 -3.88 -25.69
C PHE A 181 -2.47 -3.87 -26.68
N ASP A 182 -3.37 -2.90 -26.52
CA ASP A 182 -4.53 -2.73 -27.37
C ASP A 182 -4.85 -1.23 -27.47
N GLY A 183 -4.57 -0.64 -28.62
CA GLY A 183 -4.65 0.80 -28.86
C GLY A 183 -3.27 1.46 -28.98
N ALA A 184 -3.22 2.74 -28.59
CA ALA A 184 -2.10 3.62 -28.93
C ALA A 184 -0.84 3.25 -28.17
N TYR A 185 0.30 3.34 -28.85
CA TYR A 185 1.63 3.14 -28.29
C TYR A 185 2.57 4.24 -28.76
N LYS A 186 3.29 4.86 -27.82
CA LYS A 186 4.24 5.94 -28.10
C LYS A 186 5.52 5.77 -27.30
N THR A 187 6.65 6.14 -27.89
CA THR A 187 7.92 6.32 -27.18
C THR A 187 8.51 7.67 -27.48
N TYR A 188 9.34 8.14 -26.56
CA TYR A 188 9.92 9.47 -26.57
C TYR A 188 11.43 9.36 -26.31
N ASN A 189 12.20 10.30 -26.85
CA ASN A 189 13.63 10.39 -26.56
C ASN A 189 13.86 11.08 -25.19
N LYS A 190 15.14 11.23 -24.80
CA LYS A 190 15.52 11.86 -23.52
C LYS A 190 15.10 13.33 -23.40
N GLU A 191 14.86 14.00 -24.52
CA GLU A 191 14.33 15.37 -24.59
C GLU A 191 12.78 15.43 -24.54
N GLY A 192 12.09 14.28 -24.45
CA GLY A 192 10.62 14.22 -24.45
C GLY A 192 9.98 14.38 -25.83
N VAL A 193 10.78 14.33 -26.90
CA VAL A 193 10.29 14.39 -28.28
C VAL A 193 9.92 12.99 -28.74
N ILE A 194 8.78 12.86 -29.43
CA ILE A 194 8.31 11.58 -29.95
C ILE A 194 9.37 10.91 -30.82
N ALA A 195 9.62 9.62 -30.56
CA ALA A 195 10.58 8.79 -31.28
C ALA A 195 9.85 7.73 -32.12
N THR A 196 8.80 7.11 -31.57
CA THR A 196 7.91 6.21 -32.32
C THR A 196 6.48 6.35 -31.87
N GLU A 197 5.55 6.13 -32.80
CA GLU A 197 4.14 5.92 -32.48
C GLU A 197 3.50 4.89 -33.40
N GLY A 198 2.47 4.22 -32.90
CA GLY A 198 1.69 3.27 -33.65
C GLY A 198 0.54 2.73 -32.82
N GLN A 199 -0.02 1.63 -33.30
CA GLN A 199 -1.15 0.95 -32.67
C GLN A 199 -0.84 -0.52 -32.47
N TYR A 200 -1.39 -1.09 -31.41
CA TYR A 200 -1.47 -2.52 -31.16
C TYR A 200 -2.92 -2.97 -31.18
N ARG A 201 -3.14 -4.23 -31.56
CA ARG A 201 -4.39 -4.96 -31.38
C ARG A 201 -4.03 -6.33 -30.83
N ASP A 202 -4.45 -6.62 -29.60
CA ASP A 202 -4.09 -7.86 -28.90
C ASP A 202 -2.59 -8.23 -28.97
N ASP A 203 -1.71 -7.30 -28.55
CA ASP A 203 -0.23 -7.42 -28.58
C ASP A 203 0.42 -7.46 -29.97
N VAL A 204 -0.36 -7.41 -31.05
CA VAL A 204 0.16 -7.38 -32.42
C VAL A 204 0.21 -5.94 -32.92
N LYS A 205 1.37 -5.50 -33.40
CA LYS A 205 1.51 -4.21 -34.09
C LYS A 205 0.62 -4.19 -35.33
N CYS A 206 -0.25 -3.19 -35.45
CA CYS A 206 -1.14 -3.03 -36.58
C CYS A 206 -1.19 -1.58 -37.07
N CYS A 207 -1.94 -1.36 -38.15
CA CYS A 207 -2.17 -0.03 -38.73
C CYS A 207 -0.85 0.66 -39.14
N VAL A 208 -0.80 1.98 -39.02
CA VAL A 208 0.38 2.77 -39.41
C VAL A 208 1.32 2.96 -38.23
N TRP A 209 2.59 2.58 -38.42
CA TRP A 209 3.69 2.84 -37.52
C TRP A 209 4.59 3.94 -38.07
N LYS A 210 4.92 4.91 -37.21
CA LYS A 210 5.77 6.06 -37.56
C LYS A 210 7.00 6.08 -36.67
N ARG A 211 8.15 6.41 -37.26
CA ARG A 211 9.40 6.68 -36.54
C ARG A 211 9.88 8.08 -36.86
N TYR A 212 10.33 8.76 -35.82
CA TYR A 212 10.83 10.11 -35.87
C TYR A 212 12.29 10.15 -35.46
N LYS A 213 13.08 11.02 -36.11
CA LYS A 213 14.45 11.37 -35.70
C LYS A 213 14.52 12.87 -35.56
N THR A 214 14.94 13.34 -34.38
CA THR A 214 15.02 14.78 -34.05
C THR A 214 13.72 15.53 -34.41
N GLY A 215 12.57 14.95 -34.06
CA GLY A 215 11.23 15.52 -34.31
C GLY A 215 10.73 15.44 -35.76
N LYS A 216 11.51 14.91 -36.71
CA LYS A 216 11.10 14.76 -38.11
C LYS A 216 10.73 13.31 -38.41
N LEU A 217 9.64 13.10 -39.14
CA LEU A 217 9.23 11.79 -39.63
C LEU A 217 10.32 11.24 -40.57
N VAL A 218 10.79 10.03 -40.30
CA VAL A 218 11.83 9.36 -41.11
C VAL A 218 11.39 8.02 -41.66
N GLU A 219 10.29 7.46 -41.14
CA GLU A 219 9.76 6.17 -41.58
C GLU A 219 8.27 6.11 -41.26
N GLU A 220 7.48 5.61 -42.21
CA GLU A 220 6.07 5.30 -42.06
C GLU A 220 5.80 3.94 -42.70
N LYS A 221 5.16 3.04 -41.95
CA LYS A 221 4.84 1.69 -42.41
C LYS A 221 3.41 1.34 -42.06
N ASP A 222 2.60 1.07 -43.07
CA ASP A 222 1.26 0.50 -42.92
C ASP A 222 1.37 -1.04 -42.83
N LEU A 223 1.03 -1.59 -41.67
CA LEU A 223 1.10 -3.02 -41.36
C LEU A 223 -0.19 -3.76 -41.68
N ASP A 224 -1.29 -3.06 -41.95
CA ASP A 224 -2.57 -3.70 -42.31
C ASP A 224 -2.64 -4.01 -43.81
N LYS A 225 -1.85 -3.30 -44.63
CA LYS A 225 -1.69 -3.61 -46.05
C LYS A 225 -0.76 -4.80 -46.22
N LYS A 226 -1.34 -5.96 -46.55
CA LYS A 226 -0.59 -7.06 -47.17
C LYS A 226 -0.05 -6.56 -48.51
N GLY A 227 1.26 -6.58 -48.67
CA GLY A 227 1.92 -6.41 -49.97
C GLY A 227 1.58 -7.54 -50.93
#